data_AF-A0A6A6R5V7-F1
#
_entry.id   AF-A0A6A6R5V7-F1
#
_cell.length_a   1.000
_cell.length_b   1.000
_cell.length_c   1.000
_cell.angle_alpha   90.00
_cell.angle_beta   90.00
_cell.angle_gamma   90.00
#
_symmetry.space_group_name_H-M   'P 1'
#
loop_
_entity.id
_entity.type
_entity.pdbx_description
1 polymer ?
#
loop_
_entity_poly.entity_id
_entity_poly.type
_entity_poly.pdbx_seq_one_letter_code
_entity_poly.pdbx_strand_id
1 'polypeptide(L)'
;MTTHSPLRRRGQSDGHSRQQSEKSQQSDQEEKTSLSTVSNGTQTPEPPSPDDDSIMAPNLTLPDRSGASKVNNLQVQPVSAIHMRRPSVPMMPPFMVSAPGKVIVYGEHAVVHGKAAIAASISLRSYLHVTFLSKSRRTVTLRFPDISLDHTWNIDDLPWAAFSHPKKKKYYYDLVTSLDPDLVAAMQPFIACVSTKLPESDRRIHQSSASAFLYLFLSLGSQKSAPCIYTLRSTIPIGAGLGSSATIAVCLSAALLLQIRALSGPHPDQPPQECGLQIERINRWAFVGEMCIHGNPSGVDNTVSAGGKAVLFKRADYNKPPVVIPLRNFPELPLLLVNTRQSRSTATEVAKVANLKAAHPRITENLLDSIDHVTESAHDLITSPDFDPTHPAALQHLGELITINHGLLVSLGVSHPKLERIRELIDHTGIGWTKLTGAGGGGCAITILKPQPPVRTPPSISTIESDEDDCEIDSAVSEPPTTHNILDTLEIALEAEGFEKFETTLAGDGVGVLWPAVLHNGNEEDGGEEIDQEKFLRAEGNEGIERLVGVASSRRRIAKEVREGWKFWRT
;
A
#
# COMPACT_ATOMS: atom_id res chain seq x y z
N MET A 1 60.52 -17.64 2.50
CA MET A 1 61.81 -18.34 2.69
C MET A 1 62.04 -18.52 4.18
N THR A 2 62.61 -19.67 4.62
CA THR A 2 63.20 -19.94 5.97
C THR A 2 62.35 -19.55 7.21
N THR A 3 61.97 -20.38 8.18
CA THR A 3 62.17 -21.80 8.56
C THR A 3 61.03 -22.17 9.57
N HIS A 4 60.78 -23.38 10.07
CA HIS A 4 61.53 -24.64 10.16
C HIS A 4 60.57 -25.87 10.11
N SER A 5 61.13 -27.08 10.02
CA SER A 5 60.57 -28.35 10.56
C SER A 5 61.68 -29.01 11.41
N PRO A 6 61.47 -30.01 12.31
CA PRO A 6 60.95 -31.37 12.06
C PRO A 6 60.01 -31.86 13.21
N LEU A 7 59.57 -33.11 13.46
CA LEU A 7 59.62 -34.48 12.87
C LEU A 7 58.15 -34.97 12.66
N ARG A 8 57.74 -36.04 11.94
CA ARG A 8 58.26 -37.34 11.44
C ARG A 8 57.94 -38.58 12.34
N ARG A 9 57.10 -39.50 11.81
CA ARG A 9 56.81 -40.93 12.15
C ARG A 9 55.33 -41.20 12.49
N ARG A 10 54.72 -42.37 12.23
CA ARG A 10 54.86 -43.43 11.20
C ARG A 10 53.74 -44.48 11.42
N GLY A 11 53.27 -45.17 10.37
CA GLY A 11 52.22 -46.22 10.41
C GLY A 11 51.13 -45.91 9.36
N GLN A 12 50.88 -46.67 8.28
CA GLN A 12 50.84 -48.13 8.06
C GLN A 12 49.88 -48.84 9.05
N SER A 13 48.93 -49.67 8.64
CA SER A 13 48.74 -50.34 7.33
C SER A 13 47.28 -50.73 7.02
N ASP A 14 46.97 -50.78 5.73
CA ASP A 14 46.19 -51.79 4.96
C ASP A 14 45.25 -52.80 5.67
N GLY A 15 44.11 -53.10 5.03
CA GLY A 15 43.30 -54.29 5.35
C GLY A 15 41.92 -54.38 4.68
N HIS A 16 41.84 -54.90 3.44
CA HIS A 16 40.57 -55.29 2.80
C HIS A 16 39.95 -56.56 3.42
N SER A 17 38.62 -56.63 3.53
CA SER A 17 37.71 -57.70 3.02
C SER A 17 36.28 -57.45 3.57
N ARG A 18 35.16 -57.33 2.81
CA ARG A 18 34.46 -58.16 1.80
C ARG A 18 33.50 -59.21 2.41
N GLN A 19 32.22 -59.16 1.97
CA GLN A 19 31.11 -60.13 2.22
C GLN A 19 30.53 -60.13 3.66
N GLN A 20 29.24 -60.45 3.93
CA GLN A 20 28.07 -60.72 3.06
C GLN A 20 26.74 -60.47 3.84
N SER A 21 25.68 -60.10 3.09
CA SER A 21 24.24 -60.35 3.30
C SER A 21 23.65 -60.67 4.69
N GLU A 22 22.53 -60.02 5.01
CA GLU A 22 21.35 -60.74 5.52
C GLU A 22 20.03 -60.06 5.09
N LYS A 23 19.00 -60.87 4.81
CA LYS A 23 17.61 -60.43 4.54
C LYS A 23 16.76 -60.78 5.76
N SER A 24 15.80 -59.94 6.09
CA SER A 24 14.61 -60.36 6.83
C SER A 24 13.35 -59.82 6.14
N GLN A 25 12.54 -60.75 5.64
CA GLN A 25 11.13 -60.52 5.37
C GLN A 25 10.35 -60.99 6.60
N GLN A 26 9.27 -60.32 6.94
CA GLN A 26 8.20 -60.94 7.73
C GLN A 26 6.86 -60.41 7.21
N SER A 27 5.87 -61.30 7.16
CA SER A 27 4.65 -61.13 6.39
C SER A 27 3.40 -61.24 7.26
N ASP A 28 2.29 -60.75 6.70
CA ASP A 28 0.90 -61.11 6.94
C ASP A 28 0.33 -61.02 8.37
N GLN A 29 -0.76 -60.25 8.51
CA GLN A 29 -2.09 -60.87 8.62
C GLN A 29 -3.22 -59.87 8.29
N GLU A 30 -4.14 -60.28 7.41
CA GLU A 30 -5.47 -59.70 7.29
C GLU A 30 -6.36 -60.21 8.44
N GLU A 31 -7.27 -59.39 8.96
CA GLU A 31 -8.50 -59.89 9.59
C GLU A 31 -9.72 -59.11 9.08
N LYS A 32 -10.76 -59.85 8.68
CA LYS A 32 -11.99 -59.35 8.05
C LYS A 32 -13.20 -59.64 8.93
N THR A 33 -13.97 -58.61 9.29
CA THR A 33 -15.42 -58.68 9.57
C THR A 33 -16.01 -57.25 9.57
N SER A 34 -17.25 -56.94 9.14
CA SER A 34 -18.11 -57.44 8.04
C SER A 34 -19.48 -56.74 8.11
N LEU A 35 -20.03 -56.28 6.97
CA LEU A 35 -21.44 -55.87 6.75
C LEU A 35 -21.90 -54.57 7.49
N SER A 36 -22.88 -53.79 7.00
CA SER A 36 -23.88 -54.01 5.93
C SER A 36 -24.16 -52.78 5.04
N THR A 37 -24.68 -53.06 3.84
CA THR A 37 -25.08 -52.13 2.76
C THR A 37 -26.47 -51.50 2.93
N VAL A 38 -26.64 -50.25 2.49
CA VAL A 38 -27.82 -49.79 1.71
C VAL A 38 -27.35 -48.85 0.58
N SER A 39 -27.94 -48.97 -0.60
CA SER A 39 -27.57 -48.29 -1.85
C SER A 39 -28.43 -47.06 -2.18
N ASN A 40 -27.89 -46.10 -2.95
CA ASN A 40 -28.52 -45.56 -4.18
C ASN A 40 -27.54 -44.67 -4.98
N GLY A 41 -27.66 -44.67 -6.31
CA GLY A 41 -26.87 -43.81 -7.23
C GLY A 41 -27.31 -42.34 -7.23
N THR A 42 -26.65 -41.42 -7.94
CA THR A 42 -26.78 -41.26 -9.41
C THR A 42 -25.60 -40.42 -9.98
N GLN A 43 -25.50 -40.37 -11.32
CA GLN A 43 -24.34 -39.95 -12.13
C GLN A 43 -24.09 -38.42 -12.25
N THR A 44 -22.86 -38.10 -12.66
CA THR A 44 -22.37 -36.81 -13.18
C THR A 44 -22.89 -36.47 -14.59
N PRO A 45 -23.08 -35.17 -14.94
CA PRO A 45 -23.28 -34.74 -16.32
C PRO A 45 -22.12 -33.90 -16.92
N GLU A 46 -21.87 -34.10 -18.21
CA GLU A 46 -21.04 -33.27 -19.10
C GLU A 46 -21.87 -32.16 -19.80
N PRO A 47 -21.25 -31.17 -20.49
CA PRO A 47 -21.94 -29.98 -21.00
C PRO A 47 -22.52 -30.14 -22.42
N PRO A 48 -23.64 -29.47 -22.77
CA PRO A 48 -24.20 -29.47 -24.13
C PRO A 48 -23.77 -28.27 -25.00
N SER A 49 -23.74 -28.51 -26.31
CA SER A 49 -23.64 -27.53 -27.40
C SER A 49 -25.04 -27.06 -27.88
N PRO A 50 -25.16 -26.03 -28.74
CA PRO A 50 -26.45 -25.36 -29.00
C PRO A 50 -27.24 -25.98 -30.16
N ASP A 51 -28.58 -25.86 -30.15
CA ASP A 51 -29.35 -25.05 -31.11
C ASP A 51 -30.88 -25.12 -30.85
N ASP A 52 -31.57 -24.12 -31.42
CA ASP A 52 -33.01 -23.98 -31.75
C ASP A 52 -34.16 -23.66 -30.75
N ASP A 53 -35.06 -22.84 -31.31
CA ASP A 53 -36.50 -22.62 -31.11
C ASP A 53 -37.14 -21.90 -29.90
N SER A 54 -37.31 -20.58 -30.11
CA SER A 54 -38.61 -19.92 -30.41
C SER A 54 -39.70 -19.69 -29.31
N ILE A 55 -40.09 -18.41 -29.22
CA ILE A 55 -41.44 -17.85 -28.96
C ILE A 55 -42.22 -18.27 -27.69
N MET A 56 -42.42 -17.32 -26.77
CA MET A 56 -43.73 -16.78 -26.36
C MET A 56 -43.57 -15.73 -25.24
N ALA A 57 -44.19 -14.55 -25.40
CA ALA A 57 -44.33 -13.55 -24.34
C ALA A 57 -45.82 -13.16 -24.20
N PRO A 58 -46.38 -13.04 -22.98
CA PRO A 58 -47.81 -12.81 -22.79
C PRO A 58 -48.21 -11.34 -22.92
N ASN A 59 -49.37 -11.12 -23.55
CA ASN A 59 -50.03 -9.82 -23.65
C ASN A 59 -50.65 -9.37 -22.31
N LEU A 60 -50.66 -8.05 -22.06
CA LEU A 60 -51.69 -7.39 -21.28
C LEU A 60 -52.16 -6.11 -22.00
N THR A 61 -53.47 -5.92 -22.04
CA THR A 61 -54.22 -5.01 -22.91
C THR A 61 -54.47 -3.62 -22.31
N LEU A 62 -54.52 -2.58 -23.17
CA LEU A 62 -55.29 -1.34 -22.92
C LEU A 62 -56.07 -0.92 -24.19
N PRO A 63 -57.18 -0.17 -24.06
CA PRO A 63 -58.27 -0.19 -25.05
C PRO A 63 -58.25 0.93 -26.10
N ASP A 64 -59.03 0.68 -27.15
CA ASP A 64 -59.22 1.49 -28.36
C ASP A 64 -60.05 2.78 -28.14
N ARG A 65 -59.75 3.82 -28.91
CA ARG A 65 -60.66 4.95 -29.20
C ARG A 65 -60.44 5.51 -30.60
N SER A 66 -61.45 5.33 -31.43
CA SER A 66 -61.56 5.86 -32.78
C SER A 66 -61.81 7.37 -32.82
N GLY A 67 -61.28 8.04 -33.86
CA GLY A 67 -61.53 9.46 -34.12
C GLY A 67 -60.96 9.91 -35.47
N ALA A 68 -61.78 9.89 -36.53
CA ALA A 68 -61.35 10.26 -37.87
C ALA A 68 -61.53 11.76 -38.16
N SER A 69 -60.57 12.38 -38.87
CA SER A 69 -60.77 13.64 -39.60
C SER A 69 -59.73 13.80 -40.71
N LYS A 70 -60.19 14.22 -41.90
CA LYS A 70 -59.37 14.45 -43.11
C LYS A 70 -58.87 15.89 -43.14
N VAL A 71 -57.57 16.13 -43.42
CA VAL A 71 -57.11 17.38 -44.06
C VAL A 71 -55.88 17.15 -44.97
N ASN A 72 -56.02 17.54 -46.23
CA ASN A 72 -55.06 17.94 -47.28
C ASN A 72 -53.64 17.37 -47.40
N ASN A 73 -53.36 16.82 -48.58
CA ASN A 73 -52.03 16.81 -49.20
C ASN A 73 -51.52 18.24 -49.48
N LEU A 74 -50.33 18.56 -49.00
CA LEU A 74 -49.47 19.61 -49.54
C LEU A 74 -48.04 19.07 -49.65
N GLN A 75 -47.49 19.07 -50.87
CA GLN A 75 -46.09 18.70 -51.10
C GLN A 75 -45.16 19.77 -50.52
N VAL A 76 -44.30 19.38 -49.58
CA VAL A 76 -43.21 20.22 -49.07
C VAL A 76 -41.89 19.64 -49.57
N GLN A 77 -41.05 20.49 -50.16
CA GLN A 77 -39.73 20.11 -50.67
C GLN A 77 -38.78 19.70 -49.52
N PRO A 78 -37.81 18.81 -49.75
CA PRO A 78 -36.87 18.38 -48.72
C PRO A 78 -35.91 19.53 -48.36
N VAL A 79 -36.17 20.18 -47.23
CA VAL A 79 -35.23 21.13 -46.62
C VAL A 79 -34.00 20.34 -46.14
N SER A 80 -32.81 20.86 -46.40
CA SER A 80 -31.54 20.20 -46.11
C SER A 80 -31.42 19.81 -44.64
N ALA A 81 -31.24 18.52 -44.37
CA ALA A 81 -31.01 18.01 -43.03
C ALA A 81 -29.67 18.52 -42.49
N ILE A 82 -29.72 19.61 -41.71
CA ILE A 82 -28.63 20.04 -40.85
C ILE A 82 -28.25 18.84 -39.98
N HIS A 83 -27.04 18.33 -40.17
CA HIS A 83 -26.50 17.24 -39.36
C HIS A 83 -26.29 17.74 -37.93
N MET A 84 -27.34 17.69 -37.11
CA MET A 84 -27.19 17.79 -35.67
C MET A 84 -26.25 16.65 -35.25
N ARG A 85 -25.05 17.04 -34.79
CA ARG A 85 -24.13 16.08 -34.18
C ARG A 85 -24.89 15.39 -33.06
N ARG A 86 -24.94 14.05 -33.08
CA ARG A 86 -25.43 13.27 -31.93
C ARG A 86 -24.73 13.82 -30.69
N PRO A 87 -25.45 14.17 -29.61
CA PRO A 87 -24.82 14.62 -28.38
C PRO A 87 -23.79 13.56 -27.99
N SER A 88 -22.57 13.99 -27.73
CA SER A 88 -21.51 13.09 -27.30
C SER A 88 -21.96 12.37 -26.04
N VAL A 89 -21.89 11.04 -26.06
CA VAL A 89 -22.01 10.23 -24.82
C VAL A 89 -21.14 10.90 -23.76
N PRO A 90 -21.68 11.25 -22.58
CA PRO A 90 -20.89 11.92 -21.54
C PRO A 90 -19.62 11.13 -21.31
N MET A 91 -18.48 11.82 -21.26
CA MET A 91 -17.23 11.18 -20.89
C MET A 91 -17.41 10.58 -19.50
N MET A 92 -16.75 9.44 -19.22
CA MET A 92 -16.73 8.93 -17.85
C MET A 92 -16.21 10.05 -16.94
N PRO A 93 -16.86 10.30 -15.78
CA PRO A 93 -16.44 11.37 -14.89
C PRO A 93 -15.00 11.11 -14.43
N PRO A 94 -14.23 12.17 -14.12
CA PRO A 94 -12.95 11.99 -13.47
C PRO A 94 -13.14 11.26 -12.13
N PHE A 95 -12.11 10.51 -11.74
CA PHE A 95 -12.08 9.79 -10.47
C PHE A 95 -10.67 9.82 -9.89
N MET A 96 -10.56 9.57 -8.59
CA MET A 96 -9.27 9.43 -7.93
C MET A 96 -9.10 8.06 -7.31
N VAL A 97 -7.86 7.60 -7.29
CA VAL A 97 -7.40 6.47 -6.48
C VAL A 97 -6.35 6.98 -5.50
N SER A 98 -6.31 6.45 -4.29
CA SER A 98 -5.22 6.72 -3.35
C SER A 98 -4.68 5.45 -2.72
N ALA A 99 -3.38 5.45 -2.41
CA ALA A 99 -2.70 4.34 -1.74
C ALA A 99 -1.74 4.86 -0.66
N PRO A 100 -1.74 4.29 0.56
CA PRO A 100 -0.85 4.66 1.65
C PRO A 100 0.58 4.18 1.42
N GLY A 101 1.54 4.91 1.97
CA GLY A 101 2.90 4.41 2.17
C GLY A 101 2.96 3.32 3.25
N LYS A 102 4.16 2.86 3.56
CA LYS A 102 4.42 1.83 4.58
C LYS A 102 5.64 2.15 5.43
N VAL A 103 5.63 1.66 6.68
CA VAL A 103 6.80 1.59 7.56
C VAL A 103 7.01 0.16 8.04
N ILE A 104 8.23 -0.16 8.45
CA ILE A 104 8.48 -1.36 9.25
C ILE A 104 8.35 -0.94 10.72
N VAL A 105 7.53 -1.67 11.48
CA VAL A 105 7.31 -1.42 12.91
C VAL A 105 8.27 -2.29 13.72
N TYR A 106 8.35 -3.57 13.39
CA TYR A 106 9.26 -4.55 14.01
C TYR A 106 9.93 -5.44 12.95
N GLY A 107 11.10 -6.00 13.25
CA GLY A 107 11.79 -6.97 12.39
C GLY A 107 12.77 -6.42 11.35
N GLU A 108 13.17 -5.14 11.44
CA GLU A 108 14.21 -4.59 10.57
C GLU A 108 15.51 -5.42 10.62
N HIS A 109 16.11 -5.64 9.45
CA HIS A 109 17.29 -6.49 9.19
C HIS A 109 17.11 -7.99 9.55
N ALA A 110 16.45 -8.31 10.66
CA ALA A 110 16.12 -9.68 11.06
C ALA A 110 15.37 -10.46 9.95
N VAL A 111 14.45 -9.79 9.25
CA VAL A 111 13.72 -10.36 8.10
C VAL A 111 14.61 -10.87 6.96
N VAL A 112 15.80 -10.28 6.76
CA VAL A 112 16.77 -10.74 5.75
C VAL A 112 17.44 -12.06 6.16
N HIS A 113 17.41 -12.37 7.45
CA HIS A 113 17.99 -13.56 8.07
C HIS A 113 16.92 -14.60 8.45
N GLY A 114 15.74 -14.57 7.80
CA GLY A 114 14.69 -15.58 7.97
C GLY A 114 13.72 -15.35 9.15
N LYS A 115 13.91 -14.25 9.89
CA LYS A 115 13.03 -13.85 11.00
C LYS A 115 11.74 -13.18 10.49
N ALA A 116 10.79 -12.96 11.38
CA ALA A 116 9.58 -12.20 11.11
C ALA A 116 9.86 -10.69 11.04
N ALA A 117 8.96 -9.96 10.38
CA ALA A 117 8.80 -8.52 10.49
C ALA A 117 7.32 -8.15 10.45
N ILE A 118 6.95 -7.06 11.11
CA ILE A 118 5.64 -6.43 10.99
C ILE A 118 5.82 -5.12 10.23
N ALA A 119 5.17 -5.02 9.07
CA ALA A 119 5.08 -3.80 8.29
C ALA A 119 3.64 -3.27 8.34
N ALA A 120 3.48 -1.96 8.45
CA ALA A 120 2.18 -1.30 8.58
C ALA A 120 2.06 -0.13 7.62
N SER A 121 0.83 0.17 7.19
CA SER A 121 0.54 1.33 6.35
C SER A 121 0.78 2.63 7.14
N ILE A 122 1.04 3.72 6.43
CA ILE A 122 0.99 5.07 6.99
C ILE A 122 0.05 5.93 6.15
N SER A 123 -0.74 6.77 6.80
CA SER A 123 -1.73 7.64 6.14
C SER A 123 -1.12 8.82 5.35
N LEU A 124 0.19 8.80 5.06
CA LEU A 124 0.78 9.58 3.97
C LEU A 124 0.53 8.81 2.67
N ARG A 125 -0.07 9.45 1.66
CA ARG A 125 -0.65 8.75 0.50
C ARG A 125 -0.11 9.28 -0.82
N SER A 126 -0.15 8.43 -1.85
CA SER A 126 -0.14 8.90 -3.24
C SER A 126 -1.57 8.99 -3.75
N TYR A 127 -1.89 10.07 -4.47
CA TYR A 127 -3.19 10.38 -5.02
C TYR A 127 -3.07 10.43 -6.54
N LEU A 128 -3.82 9.58 -7.24
CA LEU A 128 -3.86 9.48 -8.69
C LEU A 128 -5.21 9.98 -9.19
N HIS A 129 -5.21 11.14 -9.84
CA HIS A 129 -6.37 11.71 -10.52
C HIS A 129 -6.38 11.26 -12.00
N VAL A 130 -7.49 10.67 -12.44
CA VAL A 130 -7.66 10.13 -13.78
C VAL A 130 -8.69 10.95 -14.55
N THR A 131 -8.22 11.69 -15.56
CA THR A 131 -9.08 12.53 -16.41
C THR A 131 -9.27 11.87 -17.77
N PHE A 132 -10.51 11.69 -18.21
CA PHE A 132 -10.81 11.19 -19.56
C PHE A 132 -10.74 12.32 -20.60
N LEU A 133 -10.12 12.02 -21.75
CA LEU A 133 -10.02 12.93 -22.90
C LEU A 133 -11.06 12.57 -23.96
N SER A 134 -11.40 13.55 -24.80
CA SER A 134 -12.26 13.33 -25.98
C SER A 134 -11.71 12.21 -26.86
N LYS A 135 -12.61 11.37 -27.40
CA LYS A 135 -12.28 10.24 -28.28
C LYS A 135 -11.46 10.61 -29.52
N SER A 136 -11.45 11.89 -29.93
CA SER A 136 -10.62 12.40 -31.04
C SER A 136 -9.13 12.54 -30.68
N ARG A 137 -8.77 12.64 -29.40
CA ARG A 137 -7.38 12.66 -28.94
C ARG A 137 -6.96 11.25 -28.59
N ARG A 138 -6.31 10.53 -29.50
CA ARG A 138 -5.87 9.13 -29.30
C ARG A 138 -4.63 8.99 -28.42
N THR A 139 -4.56 9.73 -27.31
CA THR A 139 -3.35 9.86 -26.49
C THR A 139 -3.56 9.39 -25.06
N VAL A 140 -2.48 8.91 -24.45
CA VAL A 140 -2.41 8.60 -23.02
C VAL A 140 -1.22 9.33 -22.40
N THR A 141 -1.48 10.07 -21.33
CA THR A 141 -0.49 10.96 -20.68
C THR A 141 -0.25 10.55 -19.24
N LEU A 142 1.01 10.50 -18.84
CA LEU A 142 1.46 10.27 -17.47
C LEU A 142 2.12 11.56 -16.95
N ARG A 143 1.56 12.15 -15.90
CA ARG A 143 1.98 13.43 -15.33
C ARG A 143 2.19 13.31 -13.82
N PHE A 144 3.44 13.23 -13.38
CA PHE A 144 3.82 13.20 -11.96
C PHE A 144 4.62 14.48 -11.62
N PRO A 145 3.96 15.59 -11.21
CA PRO A 145 4.62 16.88 -11.00
C PRO A 145 5.70 16.86 -9.92
N ASP A 146 5.54 16.04 -8.87
CA ASP A 146 6.49 15.97 -7.75
C ASP A 146 7.90 15.46 -8.16
N ILE A 147 8.01 14.85 -9.35
CA ILE A 147 9.29 14.48 -9.98
C ILE A 147 9.53 15.22 -11.32
N SER A 148 8.64 16.13 -11.74
CA SER A 148 8.67 16.79 -13.06
C SER A 148 8.57 15.84 -14.26
N LEU A 149 7.86 14.70 -14.11
CA LEU A 149 7.54 13.82 -15.23
C LEU A 149 6.24 14.29 -15.91
N ASP A 150 6.32 14.67 -17.19
CA ASP A 150 5.17 14.75 -18.09
C ASP A 150 5.56 14.05 -19.40
N HIS A 151 4.83 12.99 -19.76
CA HIS A 151 5.05 12.25 -20.98
C HIS A 151 3.74 11.77 -21.58
N THR A 152 3.63 11.80 -22.91
CA THR A 152 2.42 11.42 -23.65
C THR A 152 2.75 10.46 -24.78
N TRP A 153 2.09 9.31 -24.80
CA TRP A 153 2.11 8.38 -25.91
C TRP A 153 0.85 8.50 -26.77
N ASN A 154 0.99 8.31 -28.07
CA ASN A 154 -0.14 7.98 -28.94
C ASN A 154 -0.51 6.52 -28.68
N ILE A 155 -1.79 6.26 -28.37
CA ILE A 155 -2.29 4.93 -28.03
C ILE A 155 -2.14 4.00 -29.24
N ASP A 156 -2.33 4.49 -30.46
CA ASP A 156 -2.33 3.65 -31.66
C ASP A 156 -0.92 3.21 -32.11
N ASP A 157 0.13 3.88 -31.63
CA ASP A 157 1.53 3.55 -31.97
C ASP A 157 2.15 2.51 -31.01
N LEU A 158 1.48 2.20 -29.89
CA LEU A 158 1.96 1.29 -28.85
C LEU A 158 2.03 -0.18 -29.32
N PRO A 159 2.84 -1.06 -28.69
CA PRO A 159 3.15 -2.40 -29.20
C PRO A 159 2.05 -3.44 -28.93
N TRP A 160 0.79 -3.12 -29.25
CA TRP A 160 -0.39 -3.95 -29.01
C TRP A 160 -0.29 -5.36 -29.59
N ALA A 161 0.42 -5.54 -30.70
CA ALA A 161 0.60 -6.84 -31.33
C ALA A 161 1.33 -7.85 -30.42
N ALA A 162 2.30 -7.40 -29.61
CA ALA A 162 3.00 -8.24 -28.66
C ALA A 162 2.10 -8.64 -27.47
N PHE A 163 1.39 -7.66 -26.90
CA PHE A 163 0.52 -7.86 -25.73
C PHE A 163 -0.79 -8.58 -26.05
N SER A 164 -1.29 -8.47 -27.29
CA SER A 164 -2.52 -9.14 -27.75
C SER A 164 -2.28 -10.56 -28.27
N HIS A 165 -1.02 -10.98 -28.42
CA HIS A 165 -0.69 -12.30 -28.95
C HIS A 165 -1.23 -13.41 -28.02
N PRO A 166 -1.99 -14.43 -28.51
CA PRO A 166 -2.73 -15.36 -27.65
C PRO A 166 -1.89 -16.11 -26.59
N LYS A 167 -0.60 -16.37 -26.85
CA LYS A 167 0.31 -17.02 -25.89
C LYS A 167 0.91 -16.08 -24.82
N LYS A 168 0.67 -14.78 -24.94
CA LYS A 168 1.31 -13.71 -24.15
C LYS A 168 0.29 -12.78 -23.48
N LYS A 169 -0.93 -12.73 -24.02
CA LYS A 169 -2.06 -11.99 -23.47
C LYS A 169 -2.37 -12.46 -22.05
N LYS A 170 -2.35 -11.50 -21.12
CA LYS A 170 -2.77 -11.70 -19.73
C LYS A 170 -4.21 -11.19 -19.56
N TYR A 171 -4.99 -11.85 -18.73
CA TYR A 171 -6.31 -11.44 -18.28
C TYR A 171 -6.24 -10.90 -16.86
N TYR A 172 -7.19 -10.05 -16.47
CA TYR A 172 -7.19 -9.39 -15.15
C TYR A 172 -7.23 -10.37 -13.96
N TYR A 173 -7.70 -11.60 -14.18
CA TYR A 173 -7.78 -12.67 -13.19
C TYR A 173 -6.57 -13.61 -13.16
N ASP A 174 -5.66 -13.50 -14.14
CA ASP A 174 -4.49 -14.38 -14.21
C ASP A 174 -3.55 -14.17 -13.01
N LEU A 175 -2.86 -15.26 -12.62
CA LEU A 175 -1.83 -15.19 -11.60
C LEU A 175 -0.53 -14.64 -12.21
N VAL A 176 -0.32 -13.33 -12.06
CA VAL A 176 0.88 -12.65 -12.59
C VAL A 176 1.94 -12.53 -11.50
N THR A 177 2.98 -13.36 -11.58
CA THR A 177 4.09 -13.43 -10.60
C THR A 177 5.45 -13.03 -11.17
N SER A 178 5.50 -12.73 -12.47
CA SER A 178 6.74 -12.36 -13.17
C SER A 178 6.48 -11.48 -14.40
N LEU A 179 7.53 -10.73 -14.76
CA LEU A 179 7.59 -10.01 -16.02
C LEU A 179 7.90 -10.97 -17.18
N ASP A 180 7.20 -10.77 -18.30
CA ASP A 180 7.51 -11.46 -19.55
C ASP A 180 8.62 -10.71 -20.30
N PRO A 181 9.79 -11.32 -20.56
CA PRO A 181 10.92 -10.62 -21.18
C PRO A 181 10.62 -10.07 -22.58
N ASP A 182 9.78 -10.74 -23.37
CA ASP A 182 9.46 -10.31 -24.74
C ASP A 182 8.57 -9.07 -24.71
N LEU A 183 7.63 -9.01 -23.74
CA LEU A 183 6.78 -7.83 -23.52
C LEU A 183 7.59 -6.64 -22.99
N VAL A 184 8.53 -6.88 -22.06
CA VAL A 184 9.44 -5.84 -21.56
C VAL A 184 10.34 -5.32 -22.69
N ALA A 185 10.86 -6.19 -23.56
CA ALA A 185 11.66 -5.81 -24.72
C ALA A 185 10.86 -4.96 -25.72
N ALA A 186 9.62 -5.37 -26.04
CA ALA A 186 8.73 -4.63 -26.96
C ALA A 186 8.41 -3.20 -26.49
N MET A 187 8.45 -2.94 -25.19
CA MET A 187 8.22 -1.61 -24.61
C MET A 187 9.45 -0.69 -24.64
N GLN A 188 10.67 -1.21 -24.73
CA GLN A 188 11.89 -0.40 -24.58
C GLN A 188 11.97 0.84 -25.50
N PRO A 189 11.58 0.79 -26.80
CA PRO A 189 11.59 1.98 -27.65
C PRO A 189 10.70 3.13 -27.13
N PHE A 190 9.59 2.80 -26.47
CA PHE A 190 8.61 3.75 -25.91
C PHE A 190 9.00 4.27 -24.52
N ILE A 191 9.93 3.60 -23.84
CA ILE A 191 10.51 4.04 -22.56
C ILE A 191 11.76 4.88 -22.83
N ALA A 192 12.58 4.52 -23.83
CA ALA A 192 13.82 5.21 -24.17
C ALA A 192 13.60 6.69 -24.58
N CYS A 193 12.43 7.05 -25.10
CA CYS A 193 12.07 8.43 -25.44
C CYS A 193 11.60 9.27 -24.23
N VAL A 194 11.40 8.67 -23.05
CA VAL A 194 10.98 9.38 -21.84
C VAL A 194 12.16 10.20 -21.28
N SER A 195 11.93 11.51 -21.11
CA SER A 195 12.83 12.45 -20.44
C SER A 195 14.30 12.41 -20.91
N THR A 196 14.51 12.26 -22.22
CA THR A 196 15.84 12.18 -22.87
C THR A 196 16.77 13.36 -22.59
N LYS A 197 16.23 14.51 -22.16
CA LYS A 197 16.97 15.75 -21.85
C LYS A 197 17.39 15.88 -20.38
N LEU A 198 16.94 14.99 -19.49
CA LEU A 198 17.27 15.03 -18.06
C LEU A 198 18.57 14.28 -17.73
N PRO A 199 19.23 14.58 -16.60
CA PRO A 199 20.31 13.78 -16.04
C PRO A 199 19.93 12.30 -15.91
N GLU A 200 20.93 11.41 -15.94
CA GLU A 200 20.68 9.96 -15.94
C GLU A 200 19.95 9.46 -14.68
N SER A 201 20.21 10.07 -13.51
CA SER A 201 19.50 9.78 -12.25
C SER A 201 17.99 9.95 -12.39
N ASP A 202 17.58 11.11 -12.89
CA ASP A 202 16.19 11.57 -12.90
C ASP A 202 15.46 10.87 -14.06
N ARG A 203 16.13 10.78 -15.21
CA ARG A 203 15.69 9.98 -16.36
C ARG A 203 15.43 8.52 -15.97
N ARG A 204 16.25 7.91 -15.11
CA ARG A 204 16.03 6.54 -14.63
C ARG A 204 14.76 6.42 -13.80
N ILE A 205 14.51 7.35 -12.87
CA ILE A 205 13.26 7.38 -12.08
C ILE A 205 12.05 7.49 -13.01
N HIS A 206 12.11 8.39 -14.00
CA HIS A 206 11.05 8.60 -14.97
C HIS A 206 10.79 7.37 -15.85
N GLN A 207 11.86 6.73 -16.33
CA GLN A 207 11.79 5.52 -17.14
C GLN A 207 11.26 4.32 -16.34
N SER A 208 11.62 4.16 -15.07
CA SER A 208 11.03 3.15 -14.18
C SER A 208 9.52 3.37 -13.98
N SER A 209 9.10 4.61 -13.70
CA SER A 209 7.67 4.96 -13.57
C SER A 209 6.89 4.73 -14.87
N ALA A 210 7.45 5.14 -16.01
CA ALA A 210 6.86 4.91 -17.33
C ALA A 210 6.80 3.43 -17.72
N SER A 211 7.83 2.65 -17.34
CA SER A 211 7.88 1.20 -17.53
C SER A 211 6.75 0.50 -16.76
N ALA A 212 6.58 0.80 -15.47
CA ALA A 212 5.46 0.28 -14.68
C ALA A 212 4.10 0.66 -15.29
N PHE A 213 3.92 1.93 -15.65
CA PHE A 213 2.67 2.39 -16.28
C PHE A 213 2.36 1.66 -17.59
N LEU A 214 3.30 1.65 -18.54
CA LEU A 214 3.11 1.02 -19.85
C LEU A 214 2.87 -0.49 -19.71
N TYR A 215 3.60 -1.19 -18.82
CA TYR A 215 3.42 -2.63 -18.64
C TYR A 215 2.00 -2.96 -18.17
N LEU A 216 1.48 -2.21 -17.19
CA LEU A 216 0.13 -2.37 -16.68
C LEU A 216 -0.92 -1.96 -17.72
N PHE A 217 -0.75 -0.80 -18.38
CA PHE A 217 -1.69 -0.28 -19.37
C PHE A 217 -1.82 -1.19 -20.60
N LEU A 218 -0.70 -1.77 -21.07
CA LEU A 218 -0.69 -2.69 -22.22
C LEU A 218 -1.19 -4.10 -21.85
N SER A 219 -0.98 -4.55 -20.61
CA SER A 219 -1.44 -5.86 -20.15
C SER A 219 -2.93 -5.89 -19.80
N LEU A 220 -3.46 -4.81 -19.21
CA LEU A 220 -4.87 -4.70 -18.80
C LEU A 220 -5.75 -4.06 -19.86
N GLY A 221 -5.21 -3.12 -20.64
CA GLY A 221 -5.94 -2.35 -21.62
C GLY A 221 -6.07 -3.02 -23.00
N SER A 222 -6.45 -2.23 -23.99
CA SER A 222 -6.44 -2.62 -25.39
C SER A 222 -6.22 -1.40 -26.28
N GLN A 223 -6.02 -1.58 -27.58
CA GLN A 223 -6.02 -0.44 -28.51
C GLN A 223 -7.32 0.40 -28.43
N LYS A 224 -8.45 -0.19 -27.99
CA LYS A 224 -9.72 0.54 -27.77
C LYS A 224 -9.80 1.27 -26.41
N SER A 225 -8.74 1.23 -25.59
CA SER A 225 -8.67 1.96 -24.32
C SER A 225 -9.03 3.44 -24.49
N ALA A 226 -9.74 3.97 -23.49
CA ALA A 226 -10.12 5.37 -23.45
C ALA A 226 -8.85 6.26 -23.35
N PRO A 227 -8.80 7.36 -24.11
CA PRO A 227 -7.81 8.41 -23.90
C PRO A 227 -7.90 9.01 -22.50
N CYS A 228 -6.78 9.08 -21.79
CA CYS A 228 -6.73 9.53 -20.39
C CYS A 228 -5.45 10.30 -20.06
N ILE A 229 -5.54 11.18 -19.06
CA ILE A 229 -4.38 11.72 -18.34
C ILE A 229 -4.38 11.13 -16.92
N TYR A 230 -3.26 10.54 -16.54
CA TYR A 230 -2.98 10.02 -15.21
C TYR A 230 -2.09 11.02 -14.48
N THR A 231 -2.68 11.81 -13.59
CA THR A 231 -1.96 12.82 -12.80
C THR A 231 -1.73 12.30 -11.38
N LEU A 232 -0.49 12.19 -10.93
CA LEU A 232 -0.17 11.70 -9.57
C LEU A 232 0.55 12.78 -8.75
N ARG A 233 0.08 13.00 -7.52
CA ARG A 233 0.75 13.77 -6.46
C ARG A 233 0.88 12.89 -5.21
N SER A 234 1.85 13.12 -4.34
CA SER A 234 1.99 12.35 -3.10
C SER A 234 2.44 13.17 -1.90
N THR A 235 1.88 12.86 -0.73
CA THR A 235 2.36 13.37 0.57
C THR A 235 3.43 12.48 1.20
N ILE A 236 3.88 11.42 0.49
CA ILE A 236 4.93 10.51 0.94
C ILE A 236 6.30 11.08 0.57
N PRO A 237 7.24 11.24 1.53
CA PRO A 237 8.62 11.65 1.26
C PRO A 237 9.32 10.75 0.23
N ILE A 238 9.71 11.36 -0.90
CA ILE A 238 10.37 10.68 -2.00
C ILE A 238 11.74 10.15 -1.54
N GLY A 239 12.04 8.88 -1.83
CA GLY A 239 13.33 8.26 -1.52
C GLY A 239 13.54 7.87 -0.04
N ALA A 240 12.62 8.19 0.87
CA ALA A 240 12.77 7.89 2.30
C ALA A 240 12.73 6.38 2.66
N GLY A 241 12.25 5.53 1.74
CA GLY A 241 12.07 4.08 1.96
C GLY A 241 10.66 3.70 2.43
N LEU A 242 9.68 4.59 2.25
CA LEU A 242 8.30 4.47 2.70
C LEU A 242 7.36 3.80 1.67
N GLY A 243 7.91 3.09 0.68
CA GLY A 243 7.12 2.37 -0.34
C GLY A 243 6.50 3.24 -1.44
N SER A 244 7.02 4.44 -1.72
CA SER A 244 6.44 5.38 -2.69
C SER A 244 6.36 4.88 -4.15
N SER A 245 7.11 3.83 -4.50
CA SER A 245 6.97 3.16 -5.81
C SER A 245 5.80 2.17 -5.82
N ALA A 246 5.61 1.45 -4.70
CA ALA A 246 4.50 0.53 -4.52
C ALA A 246 3.16 1.27 -4.50
N THR A 247 3.09 2.47 -3.91
CA THR A 247 1.88 3.31 -3.94
C THR A 247 1.52 3.74 -5.37
N ILE A 248 2.51 4.09 -6.20
CA ILE A 248 2.31 4.36 -7.64
C ILE A 248 1.78 3.10 -8.33
N ALA A 249 2.39 1.93 -8.10
CA ALA A 249 1.97 0.68 -8.72
C ALA A 249 0.56 0.24 -8.30
N VAL A 250 0.19 0.42 -7.03
CA VAL A 250 -1.16 0.16 -6.49
C VAL A 250 -2.18 1.12 -7.09
N CYS A 251 -1.91 2.43 -7.09
CA CYS A 251 -2.81 3.43 -7.69
C CYS A 251 -3.05 3.17 -9.18
N LEU A 252 -1.99 2.92 -9.96
CA LEU A 252 -2.10 2.61 -11.38
C LEU A 252 -2.87 1.31 -11.63
N SER A 253 -2.57 0.25 -10.87
CA SER A 253 -3.26 -1.04 -11.02
C SER A 253 -4.75 -0.92 -10.73
N ALA A 254 -5.12 -0.30 -9.61
CA ALA A 254 -6.53 -0.09 -9.25
C ALA A 254 -7.26 0.81 -10.27
N ALA A 255 -6.64 1.90 -10.74
CA ALA A 255 -7.24 2.76 -11.76
C ALA A 255 -7.50 2.03 -13.09
N LEU A 256 -6.52 1.28 -13.58
CA LEU A 256 -6.65 0.52 -14.83
C LEU A 256 -7.70 -0.60 -14.70
N LEU A 257 -7.70 -1.32 -13.58
CA LEU A 257 -8.69 -2.36 -13.29
C LEU A 257 -10.12 -1.79 -13.17
N LEU A 258 -10.30 -0.60 -12.57
CA LEU A 258 -11.59 0.11 -12.54
C LEU A 258 -12.06 0.49 -13.95
N GLN A 259 -11.18 1.03 -14.80
CA GLN A 259 -11.51 1.45 -16.16
C GLN A 259 -11.98 0.29 -17.05
N ILE A 260 -11.38 -0.90 -16.91
CA ILE A 260 -11.83 -2.12 -17.60
C ILE A 260 -12.99 -2.83 -16.91
N ARG A 261 -13.52 -2.26 -15.80
CA ARG A 261 -14.60 -2.81 -14.97
C ARG A 261 -14.29 -4.19 -14.37
N ALA A 262 -13.01 -4.44 -14.07
CA ALA A 262 -12.52 -5.66 -13.42
C ALA A 262 -12.53 -5.58 -11.88
N LEU A 263 -12.97 -4.47 -11.28
CA LEU A 263 -13.16 -4.31 -9.84
C LEU A 263 -14.59 -3.87 -9.55
N SER A 264 -15.20 -4.49 -8.52
CA SER A 264 -16.31 -3.87 -7.80
C SER A 264 -15.74 -2.70 -6.98
N GLY A 265 -16.29 -1.51 -7.12
CA GLY A 265 -15.93 -0.38 -6.26
C GLY A 265 -16.20 -0.69 -4.79
N PRO A 266 -15.46 -0.09 -3.83
CA PRO A 266 -15.65 -0.38 -2.42
C PRO A 266 -17.03 0.08 -1.95
N HIS A 267 -17.74 -0.80 -1.24
CA HIS A 267 -19.11 -0.59 -0.75
C HIS A 267 -19.22 -0.99 0.72
N PRO A 268 -19.97 -0.26 1.57
CA PRO A 268 -20.13 -0.59 2.99
C PRO A 268 -20.61 -2.02 3.23
N ASP A 269 -21.57 -2.48 2.43
CA ASP A 269 -22.17 -3.82 2.54
C ASP A 269 -21.39 -4.92 1.76
N GLN A 270 -20.16 -4.65 1.29
CA GLN A 270 -19.38 -5.63 0.53
C GLN A 270 -18.88 -6.76 1.47
N PRO A 271 -19.11 -8.05 1.14
CA PRO A 271 -18.63 -9.15 1.96
C PRO A 271 -17.09 -9.13 2.11
N PRO A 272 -16.52 -9.41 3.31
CA PRO A 272 -15.07 -9.37 3.53
C PRO A 272 -14.25 -10.25 2.57
N GLN A 273 -14.82 -11.37 2.13
CA GLN A 273 -14.20 -12.28 1.16
C GLN A 273 -14.14 -11.66 -0.25
N GLU A 274 -15.18 -10.93 -0.68
CA GLU A 274 -15.16 -10.23 -1.96
C GLU A 274 -14.18 -9.06 -1.89
N CYS A 275 -14.23 -8.28 -0.82
CA CYS A 275 -13.30 -7.18 -0.56
C CYS A 275 -11.83 -7.64 -0.61
N GLY A 276 -11.50 -8.75 0.07
CA GLY A 276 -10.19 -9.38 0.01
C GLY A 276 -9.78 -9.79 -1.41
N LEU A 277 -10.70 -10.31 -2.23
CA LEU A 277 -10.43 -10.64 -3.64
C LEU A 277 -10.17 -9.41 -4.51
N GLN A 278 -10.85 -8.28 -4.27
CA GLN A 278 -10.57 -7.01 -4.97
C GLN A 278 -9.15 -6.50 -4.62
N ILE A 279 -8.81 -6.48 -3.31
CA ILE A 279 -7.47 -6.10 -2.83
C ILE A 279 -6.39 -7.02 -3.40
N GLU A 280 -6.60 -8.34 -3.39
CA GLU A 280 -5.65 -9.30 -3.93
C GLU A 280 -5.42 -9.07 -5.43
N ARG A 281 -6.49 -8.80 -6.20
CA ARG A 281 -6.39 -8.48 -7.63
C ARG A 281 -5.57 -7.22 -7.87
N ILE A 282 -5.78 -6.16 -7.08
CA ILE A 282 -4.97 -4.93 -7.14
C ILE A 282 -3.51 -5.24 -6.80
N ASN A 283 -3.27 -5.99 -5.72
CA ASN A 283 -1.93 -6.32 -5.24
C ASN A 283 -1.11 -7.15 -6.24
N ARG A 284 -1.72 -8.17 -6.87
CA ARG A 284 -1.06 -8.99 -7.90
C ARG A 284 -0.53 -8.14 -9.06
N TRP A 285 -1.32 -7.19 -9.55
CA TRP A 285 -0.89 -6.27 -10.61
C TRP A 285 0.13 -5.24 -10.11
N ALA A 286 -0.05 -4.70 -8.89
CA ALA A 286 0.89 -3.78 -8.27
C ALA A 286 2.27 -4.41 -8.03
N PHE A 287 2.32 -5.70 -7.69
CA PHE A 287 3.56 -6.47 -7.57
C PHE A 287 4.36 -6.48 -8.87
N VAL A 288 3.69 -6.67 -10.02
CA VAL A 288 4.33 -6.65 -11.34
C VAL A 288 4.75 -5.23 -11.75
N GLY A 289 3.98 -4.21 -11.36
CA GLY A 289 4.40 -2.81 -11.48
C GLY A 289 5.68 -2.51 -10.69
N GLU A 290 5.79 -3.03 -9.46
CA GLU A 290 7.00 -2.95 -8.64
C GLU A 290 8.18 -3.73 -9.24
N MET A 291 7.96 -4.86 -9.92
CA MET A 291 9.01 -5.55 -10.68
C MET A 291 9.55 -4.68 -11.82
N CYS A 292 8.73 -3.85 -12.46
CA CYS A 292 9.19 -2.92 -13.50
C CYS A 292 10.09 -1.81 -12.96
N ILE A 293 9.98 -1.48 -11.66
CA ILE A 293 10.74 -0.42 -11.00
C ILE A 293 12.01 -0.97 -10.34
N HIS A 294 11.89 -2.05 -9.56
CA HIS A 294 12.95 -2.60 -8.69
C HIS A 294 13.51 -3.96 -9.13
N GLY A 295 12.93 -4.59 -10.15
CA GLY A 295 13.32 -5.92 -10.63
C GLY A 295 12.82 -7.08 -9.75
N ASN A 296 13.29 -7.14 -8.51
CA ASN A 296 13.01 -8.24 -7.56
C ASN A 296 12.47 -7.74 -6.21
N PRO A 297 11.27 -7.14 -6.16
CA PRO A 297 10.64 -6.67 -4.92
C PRO A 297 10.24 -7.83 -4.00
N SER A 298 10.17 -7.58 -2.69
CA SER A 298 9.75 -8.58 -1.70
C SER A 298 8.23 -8.86 -1.68
N GLY A 299 7.43 -7.95 -2.24
CA GLY A 299 5.97 -7.97 -2.15
C GLY A 299 5.38 -7.38 -0.87
N VAL A 300 6.20 -6.98 0.11
CA VAL A 300 5.69 -6.34 1.34
C VAL A 300 5.05 -4.99 1.03
N ASP A 301 5.75 -4.14 0.29
CA ASP A 301 5.38 -2.74 0.12
C ASP A 301 4.06 -2.57 -0.65
N ASN A 302 3.84 -3.37 -1.70
CA ASN A 302 2.55 -3.39 -2.42
C ASN A 302 1.44 -4.09 -1.62
N THR A 303 1.72 -5.16 -0.88
CA THR A 303 0.69 -5.82 -0.05
C THR A 303 0.17 -4.89 1.05
N VAL A 304 1.07 -4.18 1.75
CA VAL A 304 0.69 -3.18 2.77
C VAL A 304 -0.03 -1.99 2.14
N SER A 305 0.44 -1.51 0.98
CA SER A 305 -0.19 -0.37 0.31
C SER A 305 -1.58 -0.71 -0.26
N ALA A 306 -1.79 -1.93 -0.76
CA ALA A 306 -3.08 -2.38 -1.24
C ALA A 306 -4.06 -2.69 -0.09
N GLY A 307 -3.64 -3.46 0.91
CA GLY A 307 -4.51 -3.92 2.00
C GLY A 307 -4.69 -2.97 3.19
N GLY A 308 -3.73 -2.04 3.40
CA GLY A 308 -3.71 -1.21 4.60
C GLY A 308 -3.36 -2.00 5.87
N LYS A 309 -3.76 -1.46 7.02
CA LYS A 309 -3.51 -2.05 8.36
C LYS A 309 -2.03 -2.45 8.52
N ALA A 310 -1.78 -3.67 8.99
CA ALA A 310 -0.45 -4.24 9.07
C ALA A 310 -0.41 -5.68 8.56
N VAL A 311 0.79 -6.16 8.23
CA VAL A 311 1.06 -7.55 7.84
C VAL A 311 2.27 -8.06 8.60
N LEU A 312 2.20 -9.30 9.07
CA LEU A 312 3.37 -10.10 9.41
C LEU A 312 3.96 -10.66 8.11
N PHE A 313 5.27 -10.53 7.93
CA PHE A 313 6.03 -11.13 6.83
C PHE A 313 7.18 -11.97 7.39
N LYS A 314 7.33 -13.22 6.93
CA LYS A 314 8.46 -14.10 7.27
C LYS A 314 8.94 -14.83 6.02
N ARG A 315 10.24 -14.76 5.72
CA ARG A 315 10.86 -15.44 4.55
C ARG A 315 12.05 -16.31 4.97
N ALA A 316 11.75 -17.50 5.49
CA ALA A 316 12.76 -18.46 5.94
C ALA A 316 13.54 -19.12 4.78
N ASP A 317 12.94 -19.26 3.59
CA ASP A 317 13.54 -19.86 2.40
C ASP A 317 13.29 -18.96 1.19
N TYR A 318 14.35 -18.55 0.50
CA TYR A 318 14.23 -17.67 -0.67
C TYR A 318 13.69 -18.39 -1.91
N ASN A 319 13.76 -19.72 -1.96
CA ASN A 319 13.21 -20.56 -3.03
C ASN A 319 11.69 -20.78 -2.91
N LYS A 320 11.10 -20.40 -1.77
CA LYS A 320 9.67 -20.50 -1.49
C LYS A 320 9.02 -19.10 -1.47
N PRO A 321 7.72 -18.99 -1.74
CA PRO A 321 6.99 -17.76 -1.49
C PRO A 321 7.08 -17.40 0.01
N PRO A 322 7.15 -16.11 0.36
CA PRO A 322 7.16 -15.67 1.75
C PRO A 322 5.80 -15.95 2.41
N VAL A 323 5.81 -16.12 3.73
CA VAL A 323 4.60 -16.13 4.55
C VAL A 323 4.17 -14.69 4.77
N VAL A 324 2.92 -14.37 4.45
CA VAL A 324 2.32 -13.04 4.65
C VAL A 324 0.98 -13.21 5.35
N ILE A 325 0.83 -12.65 6.55
CA ILE A 325 -0.37 -12.78 7.38
C ILE A 325 -0.94 -11.38 7.66
N PRO A 326 -2.15 -11.04 7.19
CA PRO A 326 -2.79 -9.76 7.50
C PRO A 326 -3.17 -9.65 8.99
N LEU A 327 -2.71 -8.58 9.63
CA LEU A 327 -3.03 -8.24 11.03
C LEU A 327 -4.16 -7.23 11.06
N ARG A 328 -5.39 -7.70 10.82
CA ARG A 328 -6.60 -6.85 10.70
C ARG A 328 -6.90 -6.05 11.98
N ASN A 329 -6.59 -6.65 13.14
CA ASN A 329 -6.79 -6.06 14.45
C ASN A 329 -5.69 -5.04 14.83
N PHE A 330 -4.67 -4.81 13.99
CA PHE A 330 -3.61 -3.87 14.31
C PHE A 330 -4.21 -2.45 14.52
N PRO A 331 -3.96 -1.80 15.68
CA PRO A 331 -4.60 -0.53 16.04
C PRO A 331 -4.19 0.61 15.11
N GLU A 332 -5.15 1.49 14.77
CA GLU A 332 -4.83 2.79 14.18
C GLU A 332 -4.25 3.72 15.25
N LEU A 333 -3.00 4.12 15.09
CA LEU A 333 -2.26 4.87 16.11
C LEU A 333 -1.74 6.20 15.56
N PRO A 334 -1.85 7.32 16.32
CA PRO A 334 -1.21 8.58 15.94
C PRO A 334 0.32 8.40 15.86
N LEU A 335 0.90 8.83 14.75
CA LEU A 335 2.28 8.59 14.39
C LEU A 335 2.98 9.89 14.01
N LEU A 336 4.12 10.17 14.65
CA LEU A 336 5.08 11.14 14.15
C LEU A 336 6.12 10.42 13.30
N LEU A 337 6.26 10.82 12.04
CA LEU A 337 7.34 10.39 11.16
C LEU A 337 8.32 11.56 11.02
N VAL A 338 9.60 11.33 11.27
CA VAL A 338 10.65 12.35 11.16
C VAL A 338 11.72 11.89 10.19
N ASN A 339 11.90 12.62 9.09
CA ASN A 339 12.93 12.38 8.09
C ASN A 339 14.21 13.13 8.47
N THR A 340 15.31 12.40 8.66
CA THR A 340 16.65 12.95 8.97
C THR A 340 17.25 13.78 7.82
N ARG A 341 16.66 13.69 6.62
CA ARG A 341 17.21 14.11 5.33
C ARG A 341 18.64 13.59 5.07
N GLN A 342 19.02 12.50 5.75
CA GLN A 342 20.30 11.83 5.58
C GLN A 342 20.20 10.76 4.49
N SER A 343 20.90 11.00 3.38
CA SER A 343 21.08 10.01 2.32
C SER A 343 21.80 8.75 2.84
N ARG A 344 21.33 7.59 2.37
CA ARG A 344 21.78 6.26 2.80
C ARG A 344 21.72 5.26 1.64
N SER A 345 22.40 4.13 1.79
CA SER A 345 22.30 2.97 0.90
C SER A 345 21.78 1.77 1.67
N THR A 346 20.59 1.29 1.34
CA THR A 346 20.00 0.08 1.94
C THR A 346 20.93 -1.13 1.79
N ALA A 347 21.60 -1.27 0.65
CA ALA A 347 22.56 -2.35 0.41
C ALA A 347 23.78 -2.26 1.35
N THR A 348 24.23 -1.04 1.68
CA THR A 348 25.35 -0.82 2.60
C THR A 348 24.97 -1.20 4.03
N GLU A 349 23.78 -0.81 4.50
CA GLU A 349 23.33 -1.15 5.86
C GLU A 349 23.07 -2.66 6.02
N VAL A 350 22.47 -3.31 5.02
CA VAL A 350 22.32 -4.78 5.00
C VAL A 350 23.70 -5.47 4.99
N ALA A 351 24.67 -4.95 4.23
CA ALA A 351 26.03 -5.48 4.21
C ALA A 351 26.74 -5.31 5.57
N LYS A 352 26.49 -4.24 6.33
CA LYS A 352 27.02 -4.10 7.71
C LYS A 352 26.56 -5.25 8.60
N VAL A 353 25.25 -5.55 8.62
CA VAL A 353 24.69 -6.64 9.44
C VAL A 353 25.23 -8.01 9.00
N ALA A 354 25.31 -8.25 7.69
CA ALA A 354 25.91 -9.48 7.15
C ALA A 354 27.39 -9.65 7.56
N ASN A 355 28.18 -8.57 7.49
CA ASN A 355 29.58 -8.57 7.91
C ASN A 355 29.72 -8.76 9.43
N LEU A 356 28.84 -8.14 10.22
CA LEU A 356 28.79 -8.32 11.68
C LEU A 356 28.48 -9.78 12.04
N LYS A 357 27.50 -10.39 11.36
CA LYS A 357 27.17 -11.82 11.51
C LYS A 357 28.31 -12.74 11.08
N ALA A 358 29.08 -12.38 10.06
CA ALA A 358 30.27 -13.14 9.66
C ALA A 358 31.41 -13.04 10.70
N ALA A 359 31.62 -11.88 11.31
CA ALA A 359 32.66 -11.65 12.31
C ALA A 359 32.31 -12.21 13.70
N HIS A 360 31.05 -12.07 14.13
CA HIS A 360 30.58 -12.37 15.49
C HIS A 360 29.29 -13.20 15.50
N PRO A 361 29.24 -14.37 14.84
CA PRO A 361 28.01 -15.08 14.51
C PRO A 361 27.09 -15.34 15.70
N ARG A 362 27.62 -15.81 16.84
CA ARG A 362 26.79 -16.06 18.04
C ARG A 362 26.17 -14.79 18.63
N ILE A 363 26.89 -13.67 18.60
CA ILE A 363 26.39 -12.40 19.14
C ILE A 363 25.31 -11.84 18.23
N THR A 364 25.58 -11.82 16.92
CA THR A 364 24.62 -11.30 15.95
C THR A 364 23.38 -12.19 15.83
N GLU A 365 23.50 -13.52 15.89
CA GLU A 365 22.31 -14.38 15.89
C GLU A 365 21.42 -14.10 17.10
N ASN A 366 21.99 -14.03 18.32
CA ASN A 366 21.23 -13.70 19.52
C ASN A 366 20.51 -12.33 19.41
N LEU A 367 21.12 -11.33 18.74
CA LEU A 367 20.46 -10.04 18.47
C LEU A 367 19.30 -10.19 17.48
N LEU A 368 19.49 -10.96 16.41
CA LEU A 368 18.45 -11.22 15.39
C LEU A 368 17.29 -12.07 15.95
N ASP A 369 17.59 -13.05 16.81
CA ASP A 369 16.63 -13.84 17.57
C ASP A 369 15.82 -12.94 18.52
N SER A 370 16.49 -12.00 19.20
CA SER A 370 15.83 -11.04 20.09
C SER A 370 14.88 -10.10 19.32
N ILE A 371 15.21 -9.72 18.09
CA ILE A 371 14.31 -8.96 17.20
C ILE A 371 13.14 -9.83 16.69
N ASP A 372 13.35 -11.13 16.44
CA ASP A 372 12.25 -12.08 16.13
C ASP A 372 11.29 -12.17 17.33
N HIS A 373 11.79 -12.39 18.55
CA HIS A 373 10.97 -12.44 19.77
C HIS A 373 10.20 -11.13 20.06
N VAL A 374 10.78 -9.96 19.75
CA VAL A 374 10.06 -8.68 19.83
C VAL A 374 8.90 -8.65 18.82
N THR A 375 9.13 -9.15 17.61
CA THR A 375 8.11 -9.20 16.54
C THR A 375 7.02 -10.22 16.87
N GLU A 376 7.38 -11.37 17.41
CA GLU A 376 6.47 -12.44 17.86
C GLU A 376 5.65 -11.96 19.08
N SER A 377 6.26 -11.26 20.06
CA SER A 377 5.52 -10.67 21.19
C SER A 377 4.48 -9.64 20.74
N ALA A 378 4.78 -8.81 19.74
CA ALA A 378 3.79 -7.90 19.17
C ALA A 378 2.68 -8.65 18.41
N HIS A 379 3.04 -9.67 17.64
CA HIS A 379 2.10 -10.52 16.90
C HIS A 379 1.12 -11.23 17.85
N ASP A 380 1.62 -11.86 18.89
CA ASP A 380 0.84 -12.68 19.83
C ASP A 380 -0.09 -11.82 20.68
N LEU A 381 0.35 -10.60 21.04
CA LEU A 381 -0.55 -9.61 21.65
C LEU A 381 -1.70 -9.23 20.71
N ILE A 382 -1.41 -8.88 19.46
CA ILE A 382 -2.42 -8.38 18.49
C ILE A 382 -3.38 -9.49 18.01
N THR A 383 -2.94 -10.75 18.03
CA THR A 383 -3.73 -11.92 17.62
C THR A 383 -4.43 -12.63 18.80
N SER A 384 -4.16 -12.21 20.04
CA SER A 384 -4.87 -12.67 21.24
C SER A 384 -6.38 -12.42 21.14
N PRO A 385 -7.25 -13.36 21.58
CA PRO A 385 -8.70 -13.14 21.62
C PRO A 385 -9.11 -12.00 22.56
N ASP A 386 -8.30 -11.71 23.59
CA ASP A 386 -8.53 -10.66 24.58
C ASP A 386 -7.87 -9.32 24.20
N PHE A 387 -7.42 -9.17 22.94
CA PHE A 387 -6.77 -7.94 22.47
C PHE A 387 -7.77 -6.78 22.31
N ASP A 388 -7.73 -5.84 23.25
CA ASP A 388 -8.41 -4.55 23.11
C ASP A 388 -7.41 -3.46 22.62
N PRO A 389 -7.53 -2.97 21.36
CA PRO A 389 -6.69 -1.91 20.83
C PRO A 389 -6.84 -0.56 21.53
N THR A 390 -7.91 -0.36 22.30
CA THR A 390 -8.19 0.86 23.07
C THR A 390 -7.61 0.82 24.49
N HIS A 391 -7.24 -0.37 24.98
CA HIS A 391 -6.77 -0.53 26.35
C HIS A 391 -5.34 0.03 26.53
N PRO A 392 -5.09 0.95 27.48
CA PRO A 392 -3.78 1.61 27.61
C PRO A 392 -2.59 0.64 27.77
N ALA A 393 -2.79 -0.50 28.45
CA ALA A 393 -1.74 -1.50 28.64
C ALA A 393 -1.29 -2.18 27.33
N ALA A 394 -2.19 -2.36 26.35
CA ALA A 394 -1.85 -2.97 25.07
C ALA A 394 -0.94 -2.03 24.25
N LEU A 395 -1.26 -0.74 24.24
CA LEU A 395 -0.43 0.27 23.59
C LEU A 395 0.89 0.53 24.33
N GLN A 396 0.89 0.47 25.68
CA GLN A 396 2.11 0.51 26.49
C GLN A 396 3.06 -0.62 26.10
N HIS A 397 2.57 -1.87 25.99
CA HIS A 397 3.38 -3.02 25.60
C HIS A 397 3.98 -2.87 24.20
N LEU A 398 3.16 -2.47 23.21
CA LEU A 398 3.65 -2.19 21.85
C LEU A 398 4.70 -1.05 21.84
N GLY A 399 4.49 -0.01 22.65
CA GLY A 399 5.45 1.08 22.82
C GLY A 399 6.79 0.66 23.44
N GLU A 400 6.76 -0.20 24.45
CA GLU A 400 7.98 -0.76 25.07
C GLU A 400 8.76 -1.63 24.07
N LEU A 401 8.07 -2.46 23.28
CA LEU A 401 8.68 -3.23 22.19
C LEU A 401 9.36 -2.34 21.13
N ILE A 402 8.83 -1.14 20.86
CA ILE A 402 9.47 -0.15 19.97
C ILE A 402 10.82 0.30 20.52
N THR A 403 10.89 0.67 21.80
CA THR A 403 12.14 1.09 22.47
C THR A 403 13.16 -0.06 22.50
N ILE A 404 12.73 -1.27 22.82
CA ILE A 404 13.58 -2.47 22.85
C ILE A 404 14.15 -2.76 21.44
N ASN A 405 13.30 -2.76 20.39
CA ASN A 405 13.75 -2.99 19.02
C ASN A 405 14.78 -1.94 18.58
N HIS A 406 14.59 -0.66 18.97
CA HIS A 406 15.56 0.37 18.65
C HIS A 406 16.94 0.11 19.27
N GLY A 407 16.99 -0.29 20.56
CA GLY A 407 18.25 -0.67 21.22
C GLY A 407 18.96 -1.85 20.54
N LEU A 408 18.20 -2.84 20.07
CA LEU A 408 18.73 -3.96 19.29
C LEU A 408 19.28 -3.51 17.92
N LEU A 409 18.60 -2.58 17.24
CA LEU A 409 19.05 -2.02 15.95
C LEU A 409 20.29 -1.11 16.10
N VAL A 410 20.41 -0.36 17.20
CA VAL A 410 21.66 0.33 17.57
C VAL A 410 22.78 -0.69 17.79
N SER A 411 22.50 -1.81 18.46
CA SER A 411 23.47 -2.89 18.71
C SER A 411 23.90 -3.64 17.45
N LEU A 412 23.06 -3.68 16.40
CA LEU A 412 23.43 -4.17 15.06
C LEU A 412 24.27 -3.17 14.25
N GLY A 413 24.53 -1.97 14.76
CA GLY A 413 25.36 -0.95 14.09
C GLY A 413 24.68 -0.25 12.90
N VAL A 414 23.35 -0.31 12.83
CA VAL A 414 22.55 0.29 11.73
C VAL A 414 21.89 1.61 12.10
N SER A 415 22.05 2.12 13.32
CA SER A 415 21.60 3.50 13.63
C SER A 415 22.58 4.56 13.10
N HIS A 416 22.28 5.83 13.36
CA HIS A 416 23.04 7.00 12.90
C HIS A 416 22.90 8.15 13.92
N PRO A 417 23.91 9.01 14.15
CA PRO A 417 23.81 10.11 15.12
C PRO A 417 22.57 11.00 14.96
N LYS A 418 22.14 11.29 13.72
CA LYS A 418 20.88 12.01 13.45
C LYS A 418 19.61 11.26 13.91
N LEU A 419 19.59 9.93 13.86
CA LEU A 419 18.46 9.13 14.37
C LEU A 419 18.43 9.14 15.90
N GLU A 420 19.58 8.97 16.54
CA GLU A 420 19.70 9.09 18.00
C GLU A 420 19.32 10.49 18.48
N ARG A 421 19.69 11.54 17.73
CA ARG A 421 19.32 12.93 18.04
C ARG A 421 17.82 13.20 17.93
N ILE A 422 17.15 12.70 16.90
CA ILE A 422 15.68 12.76 16.82
C ILE A 422 15.06 12.04 18.02
N ARG A 423 15.57 10.85 18.35
CA ARG A 423 15.08 10.10 19.51
C ARG A 423 15.32 10.84 20.83
N GLU A 424 16.49 11.42 21.04
CA GLU A 424 16.82 12.24 22.22
C GLU A 424 15.83 13.41 22.38
N LEU A 425 15.62 14.20 21.32
CA LEU A 425 14.68 15.33 21.32
C LEU A 425 13.25 14.89 21.69
N ILE A 426 12.80 13.74 21.19
CA ILE A 426 11.45 13.24 21.43
C ILE A 426 11.33 12.60 22.81
N ASP A 427 12.29 11.76 23.22
CA ASP A 427 12.31 11.10 24.53
C ASP A 427 12.34 12.14 25.67
N HIS A 428 13.01 13.29 25.50
CA HIS A 428 12.97 14.42 26.44
C HIS A 428 11.58 15.02 26.65
N THR A 429 10.71 14.98 25.64
CA THR A 429 9.32 15.45 25.77
C THR A 429 8.38 14.39 26.36
N GLY A 430 8.80 13.11 26.36
CA GLY A 430 8.02 11.99 26.86
C GLY A 430 6.80 11.60 26.03
N ILE A 431 6.48 12.28 24.92
CA ILE A 431 5.20 12.15 24.19
C ILE A 431 4.94 10.79 23.54
N GLY A 432 5.96 9.95 23.36
CA GLY A 432 5.84 8.74 22.56
C GLY A 432 6.99 7.75 22.76
N TRP A 433 7.03 6.75 21.89
CA TRP A 433 8.11 5.77 21.79
C TRP A 433 8.72 5.84 20.39
N THR A 434 10.03 6.10 20.33
CA THR A 434 10.74 6.45 19.09
C THR A 434 11.67 5.33 18.63
N LYS A 435 11.67 5.03 17.32
CA LYS A 435 12.68 4.16 16.69
C LYS A 435 12.97 4.54 15.25
N LEU A 436 14.12 4.12 14.73
CA LEU A 436 14.38 4.11 13.28
C LEU A 436 13.42 3.17 12.54
N THR A 437 13.17 3.41 11.24
CA THR A 437 12.43 2.48 10.38
C THR A 437 13.16 2.18 9.06
N GLY A 438 12.99 0.94 8.59
CA GLY A 438 13.68 0.42 7.41
C GLY A 438 15.18 0.20 7.67
N ALA A 439 16.02 0.45 6.66
CA ALA A 439 17.43 0.04 6.69
C ALA A 439 18.33 0.70 7.75
N GLY A 440 17.88 1.74 8.48
CA GLY A 440 18.76 2.56 9.32
C GLY A 440 19.72 3.46 8.50
N GLY A 441 20.85 3.86 9.10
CA GLY A 441 21.91 4.67 8.47
C GLY A 441 21.54 6.14 8.17
N GLY A 442 20.39 6.61 8.66
CA GLY A 442 19.70 7.80 8.18
C GLY A 442 18.25 7.47 7.83
N GLY A 443 17.68 8.12 6.81
CA GLY A 443 16.28 7.94 6.46
C GLY A 443 15.33 8.48 7.54
N CYS A 444 14.31 7.71 7.94
CA CYS A 444 13.30 8.17 8.89
C CYS A 444 13.33 7.44 10.24
N ALA A 445 12.90 8.17 11.27
CA ALA A 445 12.41 7.63 12.53
C ALA A 445 10.88 7.70 12.57
N ILE A 446 10.27 6.78 13.32
CA ILE A 446 8.85 6.74 13.65
C ILE A 446 8.68 6.88 15.17
N THR A 447 7.64 7.60 15.58
CA THR A 447 7.24 7.73 16.99
C THR A 447 5.76 7.42 17.11
N ILE A 448 5.40 6.41 17.89
CA ILE A 448 4.00 6.20 18.29
C ILE A 448 3.71 7.11 19.47
N LEU A 449 2.68 7.95 19.36
CA LEU A 449 2.31 8.88 20.43
C LEU A 449 1.53 8.15 21.54
N LYS A 450 1.79 8.52 22.79
CA LYS A 450 1.09 7.99 23.96
C LYS A 450 -0.34 8.54 24.05
N PRO A 451 -1.31 7.76 24.56
CA PRO A 451 -2.61 8.27 24.93
C PRO A 451 -2.47 9.43 25.91
N GLN A 452 -3.25 10.48 25.69
CA GLN A 452 -3.34 11.55 26.68
C GLN A 452 -4.10 11.04 27.92
N PRO A 453 -3.68 11.40 29.14
CA PRO A 453 -4.64 11.41 30.24
C PRO A 453 -5.78 12.36 29.85
N PRO A 454 -7.05 12.01 30.10
CA PRO A 454 -8.16 12.90 29.75
C PRO A 454 -7.99 14.24 30.48
N VAL A 455 -8.07 15.33 29.72
CA VAL A 455 -8.02 16.70 30.28
C VAL A 455 -9.14 16.80 31.31
N ARG A 456 -8.77 16.94 32.59
CA ARG A 456 -9.73 17.28 33.64
C ARG A 456 -10.19 18.70 33.37
N THR A 457 -11.36 18.84 32.74
CA THR A 457 -12.13 20.08 32.81
C THR A 457 -12.24 20.48 34.28
N PRO A 458 -11.79 21.67 34.70
CA PRO A 458 -12.00 22.13 36.06
C PRO A 458 -13.50 22.03 36.38
N PRO A 459 -13.89 21.55 37.58
CA PRO A 459 -15.28 21.57 37.97
C PRO A 459 -15.75 23.02 37.91
N SER A 460 -16.83 23.26 37.17
CA SER A 460 -17.47 24.57 37.09
C SER A 460 -17.74 25.06 38.52
N ILE A 461 -17.09 26.16 38.91
CA ILE A 461 -17.22 26.74 40.25
C ILE A 461 -18.69 27.10 40.46
N SER A 462 -19.38 26.28 41.24
CA SER A 462 -20.66 26.64 41.82
C SER A 462 -20.43 27.77 42.80
N THR A 463 -21.24 28.81 42.69
CA THR A 463 -21.26 29.98 43.57
C THR A 463 -21.16 29.56 45.04
N ILE A 464 -20.06 29.92 45.70
CA ILE A 464 -19.97 29.99 47.15
C ILE A 464 -19.71 31.46 47.48
N GLU A 465 -20.42 31.93 48.50
CA GLU A 465 -20.53 33.34 48.84
C GLU A 465 -19.22 33.91 49.40
N SER A 466 -19.11 35.23 49.32
CA SER A 466 -17.98 36.02 49.81
C SER A 466 -17.77 35.87 51.32
N ASP A 467 -16.50 35.79 51.72
CA ASP A 467 -15.96 36.58 52.84
C ASP A 467 -14.47 36.86 52.57
N GLU A 468 -13.99 38.02 52.99
CA GLU A 468 -12.64 38.55 52.74
C GLU A 468 -11.64 38.02 53.79
N ASP A 469 -10.45 37.56 53.38
CA ASP A 469 -9.21 37.75 54.15
C ASP A 469 -7.94 37.42 53.32
N ASP A 470 -6.82 38.03 53.71
CA ASP A 470 -5.55 38.09 52.97
C ASP A 470 -4.81 36.76 52.73
N CYS A 471 -4.15 36.62 51.56
CA CYS A 471 -2.74 36.22 51.41
C CYS A 471 -2.31 36.11 49.92
N GLU A 472 -1.47 37.02 49.44
CA GLU A 472 -0.80 36.84 48.13
C GLU A 472 0.26 35.72 48.21
N ILE A 473 -0.03 34.59 47.57
CA ILE A 473 0.99 33.59 47.19
C ILE A 473 0.97 33.48 45.67
N ASP A 474 1.87 34.23 45.02
CA ASP A 474 2.13 34.11 43.59
C ASP A 474 2.86 32.79 43.29
N SER A 475 2.07 31.71 43.27
CA SER A 475 2.48 30.41 42.78
C SER A 475 1.90 30.21 41.39
N ALA A 476 2.65 30.66 40.38
CA ALA A 476 2.38 30.36 38.98
C ALA A 476 2.50 28.85 38.73
N VAL A 477 1.44 28.10 39.06
CA VAL A 477 1.26 26.71 38.65
C VAL A 477 0.99 26.72 37.15
N SER A 478 2.07 26.68 36.37
CA SER A 478 1.98 26.49 34.92
C SER A 478 1.22 25.19 34.66
N GLU A 479 0.10 25.27 33.95
CA GLU A 479 -0.62 24.07 33.50
C GLU A 479 0.36 23.15 32.74
N PRO A 480 0.26 21.82 32.91
CA PRO A 480 1.13 20.90 32.18
C PRO A 480 0.95 21.12 30.68
N PRO A 481 2.04 21.27 29.91
CA PRO A 481 1.94 21.67 28.51
C PRO A 481 1.11 20.65 27.73
N THR A 482 0.12 21.14 26.98
CA THR A 482 -0.71 20.27 26.14
C THR A 482 0.15 19.62 25.06
N THR A 483 -0.23 18.43 24.60
CA THR A 483 0.54 17.74 23.54
C THR A 483 0.63 18.54 22.24
N HIS A 484 -0.32 19.44 21.96
CA HIS A 484 -0.18 20.41 20.85
C HIS A 484 1.00 21.36 21.09
N ASN A 485 1.07 22.02 22.25
CA ASN A 485 2.18 22.91 22.59
C ASN A 485 3.54 22.18 22.53
N ILE A 486 3.57 20.90 22.95
CA ILE A 486 4.78 20.07 22.87
C ILE A 486 5.15 19.74 21.42
N LEU A 487 4.19 19.34 20.58
CA LEU A 487 4.41 19.02 19.16
C LEU A 487 4.84 20.25 18.35
N ASP A 488 4.35 21.44 18.70
CA ASP A 488 4.72 22.71 18.07
C ASP A 488 6.16 23.11 18.50
N THR A 489 6.50 22.96 19.79
CA THR A 489 7.87 23.19 20.29
C THR A 489 8.87 22.20 19.67
N LEU A 490 8.47 20.94 19.54
CA LEU A 490 9.26 19.89 18.90
C LEU A 490 9.44 20.15 17.40
N GLU A 491 8.44 20.69 16.70
CA GLU A 491 8.54 21.07 15.29
C GLU A 491 9.64 22.11 15.08
N ILE A 492 9.64 23.18 15.88
CA ILE A 492 10.69 24.22 15.84
C ILE A 492 12.08 23.61 16.10
N ALA A 493 12.21 22.70 17.08
CA ALA A 493 13.48 22.05 17.39
C ALA A 493 13.97 21.12 16.27
N LEU A 494 13.07 20.35 15.65
CA LEU A 494 13.38 19.45 14.54
C LEU A 494 13.77 20.24 13.28
N GLU A 495 13.05 21.32 12.96
CA GLU A 495 13.34 22.20 11.82
C GLU A 495 14.68 22.93 11.98
N ALA A 496 15.01 23.38 13.19
CA ALA A 496 16.29 24.03 13.50
C ALA A 496 17.50 23.10 13.24
N GLU A 497 17.33 21.79 13.37
CA GLU A 497 18.35 20.77 13.05
C GLU A 497 18.24 20.24 11.61
N GLY A 498 17.33 20.81 10.80
CA GLY A 498 17.14 20.47 9.39
C GLY A 498 16.40 19.15 9.16
N PHE A 499 15.73 18.61 10.19
CA PHE A 499 14.83 17.47 10.07
C PHE A 499 13.48 17.91 9.52
N GLU A 500 12.70 16.93 9.05
CA GLU A 500 11.42 17.17 8.39
C GLU A 500 10.34 16.29 9.03
N LYS A 501 9.32 16.94 9.61
CA LYS A 501 8.28 16.36 10.45
C LYS A 501 7.02 16.05 9.63
N PHE A 502 6.40 14.90 9.88
CA PHE A 502 5.09 14.54 9.35
C PHE A 502 4.22 13.93 10.46
N GLU A 503 3.05 14.52 10.69
CA GLU A 503 2.01 13.95 11.56
C GLU A 503 1.06 13.10 10.71
N THR A 504 0.88 11.83 11.09
CA THR A 504 0.07 10.88 10.32
C THR A 504 -0.52 9.79 11.22
N THR A 505 -1.14 8.77 10.62
CA THR A 505 -1.69 7.60 11.33
C THR A 505 -0.98 6.34 10.85
N LEU A 506 -0.56 5.49 11.80
CA LEU A 506 -0.07 4.14 11.55
C LEU A 506 -1.24 3.17 11.35
N ALA A 507 -1.09 2.19 10.47
CA ALA A 507 -2.08 1.14 10.18
C ALA A 507 -3.46 1.66 9.72
N GLY A 508 -3.47 2.77 8.96
CA GLY A 508 -4.67 3.29 8.29
C GLY A 508 -5.14 2.45 7.10
N ASP A 509 -6.23 2.90 6.47
CA ASP A 509 -6.86 2.26 5.31
C ASP A 509 -5.91 2.04 4.12
N GLY A 510 -6.11 0.92 3.42
CA GLY A 510 -5.38 0.51 2.22
C GLY A 510 -5.75 1.33 0.99
N VAL A 511 -5.81 0.70 -0.18
CA VAL A 511 -6.20 1.37 -1.42
C VAL A 511 -7.64 1.91 -1.33
N GLY A 512 -7.84 3.14 -1.79
CA GLY A 512 -9.12 3.84 -1.74
C GLY A 512 -9.48 4.50 -3.07
N VAL A 513 -10.77 4.79 -3.26
CA VAL A 513 -11.33 5.37 -4.47
C VAL A 513 -12.26 6.53 -4.11
N LEU A 514 -12.18 7.61 -4.89
CA LEU A 514 -13.15 8.71 -4.90
C LEU A 514 -13.80 8.72 -6.29
N TRP A 515 -15.07 8.28 -6.36
CA TRP A 515 -15.81 8.14 -7.62
C TRP A 515 -17.23 8.72 -7.51
N PRO A 516 -17.59 9.75 -8.29
CA PRO A 516 -16.69 10.60 -9.10
C PRO A 516 -15.69 11.37 -8.22
N ALA A 517 -14.76 12.12 -8.82
CA ALA A 517 -13.80 12.99 -8.13
C ALA A 517 -14.47 14.24 -7.50
N VAL A 518 -15.47 14.03 -6.64
CA VAL A 518 -16.30 15.06 -6.03
C VAL A 518 -16.38 14.81 -4.53
N LEU A 519 -16.13 15.85 -3.74
CA LEU A 519 -16.20 15.81 -2.28
C LEU A 519 -17.44 16.55 -1.79
N HIS A 520 -18.27 15.90 -0.97
CA HIS A 520 -19.45 16.55 -0.41
C HIS A 520 -19.05 17.29 0.86
N ASN A 521 -19.33 18.59 0.90
CA ASN A 521 -19.35 19.33 2.16
C ASN A 521 -20.57 18.81 2.95
N GLY A 522 -20.45 18.54 4.24
CA GLY A 522 -21.45 17.80 5.04
C GLY A 522 -22.80 18.47 5.31
N ASN A 523 -23.18 19.45 4.49
CA ASN A 523 -24.50 20.08 4.49
C ASN A 523 -25.35 19.46 3.37
N GLU A 524 -26.67 19.33 3.57
CA GLU A 524 -27.61 18.68 2.62
C GLU A 524 -27.87 19.45 1.31
N GLU A 525 -27.00 20.40 0.92
CA GLU A 525 -27.08 21.04 -0.40
C GLU A 525 -26.42 20.15 -1.47
N ASP A 526 -27.18 19.81 -2.52
CA ASP A 526 -26.73 19.06 -3.71
C ASP A 526 -25.63 19.83 -4.49
N GLY A 527 -24.39 19.80 -3.98
CA GLY A 527 -23.30 20.63 -4.48
C GLY A 527 -21.92 20.27 -3.90
N GLY A 528 -21.45 19.05 -4.17
CA GLY A 528 -20.07 18.67 -3.83
C GLY A 528 -19.02 19.42 -4.65
N GLU A 529 -17.84 19.64 -4.08
CA GLU A 529 -16.71 20.27 -4.79
C GLU A 529 -16.03 19.24 -5.72
N GLU A 530 -16.10 19.47 -7.04
CA GLU A 530 -15.33 18.70 -8.02
C GLU A 530 -13.83 19.04 -7.93
N ILE A 531 -13.01 18.00 -7.87
CA ILE A 531 -11.55 18.07 -7.94
C ILE A 531 -11.15 17.93 -9.41
N ASP A 532 -11.08 19.05 -10.12
CA ASP A 532 -10.56 19.07 -11.49
C ASP A 532 -9.03 18.96 -11.55
N GLN A 533 -8.51 18.74 -12.75
CA GLN A 533 -7.07 18.59 -12.98
C GLN A 533 -6.27 19.87 -12.67
N GLU A 534 -6.81 21.06 -12.89
CA GLU A 534 -6.09 22.31 -12.62
C GLU A 534 -5.98 22.55 -11.12
N LYS A 535 -7.06 22.34 -10.35
CA LYS A 535 -7.03 22.38 -8.88
C LYS A 535 -5.97 21.42 -8.33
N PHE A 536 -5.96 20.17 -8.81
CA PHE A 536 -5.03 19.15 -8.32
C PHE A 536 -3.56 19.45 -8.66
N LEU A 537 -3.30 20.17 -9.77
CA LEU A 537 -1.97 20.66 -10.11
C LEU A 537 -1.58 21.91 -9.32
N ARG A 538 -2.53 22.81 -9.01
CA ARG A 538 -2.30 24.04 -8.22
C ARG A 538 -2.20 23.80 -6.71
N ALA A 539 -2.51 22.59 -6.22
CA ALA A 539 -2.39 22.25 -4.80
C ALA A 539 -0.93 22.39 -4.30
N GLU A 540 -0.70 23.38 -3.44
CA GLU A 540 0.61 23.72 -2.88
C GLU A 540 0.98 22.84 -1.67
N GLY A 541 2.12 22.15 -1.76
CA GLY A 541 2.63 21.29 -0.69
C GLY A 541 1.69 20.14 -0.29
N ASN A 542 2.03 19.46 0.80
CA ASN A 542 1.25 18.34 1.31
C ASN A 542 -0.11 18.80 1.86
N GLU A 543 -0.15 19.92 2.60
CA GLU A 543 -1.40 20.46 3.16
C GLU A 543 -2.39 20.94 2.09
N GLY A 544 -1.90 21.45 0.95
CA GLY A 544 -2.77 21.83 -0.17
C GLY A 544 -3.40 20.61 -0.81
N ILE A 545 -2.64 19.53 -0.98
CA ILE A 545 -3.14 18.25 -1.50
C ILE A 545 -4.19 17.67 -0.54
N GLU A 546 -3.86 17.49 0.75
CA GLU A 546 -4.73 16.87 1.75
C GLU A 546 -6.07 17.61 1.94
N ARG A 547 -6.02 18.95 1.94
CA ARG A 547 -7.19 19.83 2.00
C ARG A 547 -8.07 19.71 0.76
N LEU A 548 -7.47 19.67 -0.43
CA LEU A 548 -8.20 19.52 -1.69
C LEU A 548 -8.85 18.13 -1.81
N VAL A 549 -8.16 17.07 -1.38
CA VAL A 549 -8.67 15.69 -1.46
C VAL A 549 -9.49 15.26 -0.24
N GLY A 550 -9.69 16.13 0.76
CA GLY A 550 -10.57 15.85 1.90
C GLY A 550 -10.03 14.83 2.91
N VAL A 551 -8.72 14.56 2.91
CA VAL A 551 -8.05 13.60 3.80
C VAL A 551 -7.11 14.39 4.73
N ALA A 552 -7.68 15.05 5.73
CA ALA A 552 -6.91 15.89 6.66
C ALA A 552 -6.12 15.05 7.69
N SER A 553 -4.87 15.47 7.96
CA SER A 553 -4.08 14.91 9.06
C SER A 553 -4.72 15.19 10.44
N SER A 554 -4.33 14.42 11.45
CA SER A 554 -5.03 14.36 12.75
C SER A 554 -5.01 15.65 13.57
N ARG A 555 -4.24 16.67 13.17
CA ARG A 555 -3.99 17.93 13.88
C ARG A 555 -5.24 18.81 14.07
N ARG A 556 -6.37 18.51 13.39
CA ARG A 556 -7.64 19.28 13.47
C ARG A 556 -8.89 18.43 13.74
N ARG A 557 -8.85 17.48 14.68
CA ARG A 557 -10.10 16.91 15.26
C ARG A 557 -10.75 17.88 16.25
N ILE A 558 -11.17 19.04 15.77
CA ILE A 558 -12.15 19.92 16.42
C ILE A 558 -13.30 20.07 15.43
N ALA A 559 -14.45 19.49 15.77
CA ALA A 559 -15.61 19.29 14.89
C ALA A 559 -15.37 18.39 13.66
N LYS A 560 -16.48 18.03 13.00
CA LYS A 560 -16.66 16.76 12.27
C LYS A 560 -16.76 16.98 10.75
N GLU A 561 -15.83 17.72 10.17
CA GLU A 561 -15.78 17.98 8.71
C GLU A 561 -14.79 17.07 7.97
N VAL A 562 -15.04 15.76 8.01
CA VAL A 562 -14.54 14.89 6.93
C VAL A 562 -15.46 15.14 5.74
N ARG A 563 -14.94 15.73 4.66
CA ARG A 563 -15.69 15.84 3.40
C ARG A 563 -15.96 14.43 2.88
N GLU A 564 -17.22 14.02 2.85
CA GLU A 564 -17.57 12.62 2.55
C GLU A 564 -17.40 12.33 1.05
N GLY A 565 -16.74 11.20 0.74
CA GLY A 565 -16.55 10.76 -0.65
C GLY A 565 -15.58 9.58 -0.81
N TRP A 566 -14.47 9.53 -0.06
CA TRP A 566 -13.51 8.42 -0.17
C TRP A 566 -14.11 7.11 0.36
N LYS A 567 -13.99 6.05 -0.46
CA LYS A 567 -14.37 4.68 -0.11
C LYS A 567 -13.14 3.79 -0.16
N PHE A 568 -12.97 2.94 0.85
CA PHE A 568 -11.82 2.05 0.98
C PHE A 568 -12.28 0.60 1.02
N TRP A 569 -11.48 -0.30 0.45
CA TRP A 569 -11.67 -1.74 0.64
C TRP A 569 -11.15 -2.11 2.04
N ARG A 570 -12.03 -2.58 2.92
CA ARG A 570 -11.72 -3.01 4.31
C ARG A 570 -12.06 -4.49 4.51
N THR A 571 -11.13 -5.27 5.07
CA THR A 571 -11.23 -6.74 5.27
C THR A 571 -11.29 -7.13 6.72
#